data_AF-A0A2R6HQ86-F1
#
_entry.id   AF-A0A2R6HQ86-F1
#
_cell.length_a   1.000
_cell.length_b   1.000
_cell.length_c   1.000
_cell.angle_alpha   90.00
_cell.angle_beta   90.00
_cell.angle_gamma   90.00
#
_symmetry.space_group_name_H-M   'P 1'
#
loop_
_entity.id
_entity.type
_entity.pdbx_description
1 polymer ?
#
loop_
_entity_poly.entity_id
_entity_poly.type
_entity_poly.pdbx_seq_one_letter_code
_entity_poly.pdbx_strand_id
1 'polypeptide(L)'
;MERHPTRIDDETLCIEIEGQSLEVGRLADICAIVGGDTYTIEYDSREQAAAWLGTDEDGQITFDVRETLADMDYNDAFVEKIRTEPLDETTDEGYPVRTATFAKLMQEIWDSKGQIELCDK
;
A
#
# COMPACT_ATOMS: atom_id res chain seq x y z
N MET A 1 -3.30 18.72 4.58
CA MET A 1 -3.93 17.42 4.29
C MET A 1 -3.76 16.55 5.51
N GLU A 2 -4.82 15.91 5.98
CA GLU A 2 -4.75 14.97 7.09
C GLU A 2 -4.13 13.65 6.58
N ARG A 3 -3.23 13.09 7.37
CA ARG A 3 -2.57 11.81 7.10
C ARG A 3 -3.08 10.81 8.11
N HIS A 4 -3.61 9.72 7.61
CA HIS A 4 -4.22 8.66 8.39
C HIS A 4 -3.20 7.52 8.53
N PRO A 5 -2.67 7.27 9.74
CA PRO A 5 -1.74 6.19 9.96
C PRO A 5 -2.46 4.85 9.79
N THR A 6 -1.70 3.81 9.51
CA THR A 6 -2.22 2.45 9.51
C THR A 6 -1.83 1.68 10.74
N ARG A 7 -2.64 0.68 11.01
CA ARG A 7 -2.52 -0.21 12.14
C ARG A 7 -2.83 -1.62 11.68
N ILE A 8 -1.98 -2.56 12.09
CA ILE A 8 -2.26 -3.98 11.92
C ILE A 8 -3.01 -4.45 13.16
N ASP A 9 -4.19 -5.03 12.95
CA ASP A 9 -4.98 -5.70 13.98
C ASP A 9 -5.28 -7.12 13.50
N ASP A 10 -4.82 -8.14 14.23
CA ASP A 10 -5.02 -9.56 13.86
C ASP A 10 -4.69 -9.86 12.37
N GLU A 11 -3.51 -9.43 11.92
CA GLU A 11 -3.04 -9.57 10.52
C GLU A 11 -3.90 -8.85 9.47
N THR A 12 -4.82 -8.00 9.92
CA THR A 12 -5.71 -7.18 9.11
C THR A 12 -5.23 -5.74 9.12
N LEU A 13 -5.10 -5.16 7.92
CA LEU A 13 -4.71 -3.78 7.77
C LEU A 13 -5.93 -2.89 8.02
N CYS A 14 -5.79 -1.98 8.99
CA CYS A 14 -6.76 -0.97 9.35
C CYS A 14 -6.16 0.42 9.20
N ILE A 15 -6.93 1.37 8.68
CA ILE A 15 -6.53 2.79 8.60
C ILE A 15 -7.21 3.54 9.74
N GLU A 16 -6.46 4.29 10.54
CA GLU A 16 -7.01 5.10 11.63
C GLU A 16 -7.51 6.44 11.09
N ILE A 17 -8.82 6.65 11.08
CA ILE A 17 -9.51 7.83 10.56
C ILE A 17 -10.34 8.46 11.67
N GLU A 18 -10.01 9.66 12.13
CA GLU A 18 -10.81 10.44 13.11
C GLU A 18 -11.30 9.62 14.34
N GLY A 19 -10.48 8.66 14.81
CA GLY A 19 -10.82 7.78 15.95
C GLY A 19 -11.65 6.53 15.59
N GLN A 20 -11.81 6.22 14.30
CA GLN A 20 -12.38 4.99 13.78
C GLN A 20 -11.31 4.20 13.02
N SER A 21 -11.36 2.87 13.08
CA SER A 21 -10.51 1.99 12.27
C SER A 21 -11.27 1.56 11.01
N LEU A 22 -10.82 2.01 9.85
CA LEU A 22 -11.31 1.52 8.56
C LEU A 22 -10.59 0.22 8.20
N GLU A 23 -11.32 -0.87 8.26
CA GLU A 23 -10.84 -2.18 7.83
C GLU A 23 -10.66 -2.22 6.31
N VAL A 24 -9.44 -2.53 5.86
CA VAL A 24 -9.07 -2.69 4.45
C VAL A 24 -9.14 -4.16 4.02
N GLY A 25 -8.58 -5.04 4.85
CA GLY A 25 -8.50 -6.49 4.60
C GLY A 25 -7.24 -7.11 5.17
N ARG A 26 -7.09 -8.44 5.01
CA ARG A 26 -5.91 -9.15 5.53
C ARG A 26 -4.67 -8.82 4.72
N LEU A 27 -3.55 -8.69 5.40
CA LEU A 27 -2.23 -8.50 4.79
C LEU A 27 -1.87 -9.66 3.86
N ALA A 28 -2.24 -10.88 4.22
CA ALA A 28 -2.00 -12.06 3.39
C ALA A 28 -2.72 -11.97 2.04
N ASP A 29 -3.97 -11.48 2.01
CA ASP A 29 -4.73 -11.28 0.79
C ASP A 29 -4.09 -10.16 -0.06
N ILE A 30 -3.68 -9.06 0.57
CA ILE A 30 -2.99 -7.96 -0.11
C ILE A 30 -1.67 -8.46 -0.73
N CYS A 31 -0.85 -9.20 0.02
CA CYS A 31 0.39 -9.82 -0.50
C CYS A 31 0.10 -10.76 -1.66
N ALA A 32 -0.92 -11.62 -1.55
CA ALA A 32 -1.29 -12.54 -2.62
C ALA A 32 -1.65 -11.79 -3.92
N ILE A 33 -2.35 -10.66 -3.81
CA ILE A 33 -2.75 -9.82 -4.96
C ILE A 33 -1.56 -9.03 -5.54
N VAL A 34 -0.63 -8.60 -4.68
CA VAL A 34 0.60 -7.90 -5.06
C VAL A 34 1.62 -8.82 -5.75
N GLY A 35 1.52 -10.13 -5.54
CA GLY A 35 2.44 -11.13 -6.10
C GLY A 35 3.41 -11.73 -5.07
N GLY A 36 3.20 -11.46 -3.78
CA GLY A 36 3.92 -12.06 -2.65
C GLY A 36 4.15 -11.11 -1.48
N ASP A 37 4.80 -11.61 -0.43
CA ASP A 37 5.22 -10.82 0.74
C ASP A 37 6.37 -9.84 0.44
N THR A 38 7.00 -9.98 -0.72
CA THR A 38 8.18 -9.20 -1.10
C THR A 38 7.97 -8.59 -2.47
N TYR A 39 8.10 -7.27 -2.56
CA TYR A 39 7.98 -6.53 -3.82
C TYR A 39 9.36 -6.01 -4.25
N THR A 40 9.69 -6.19 -5.53
CA THR A 40 10.96 -5.74 -6.11
C THR A 40 10.69 -4.69 -7.17
N ILE A 41 11.28 -3.51 -7.03
CA ILE A 41 11.15 -2.40 -7.99
C ILE A 41 12.52 -2.08 -8.57
N GLU A 42 12.59 -1.98 -9.90
CA GLU A 42 13.77 -1.55 -10.63
C GLU A 42 13.84 0.00 -10.70
N TYR A 43 14.81 0.60 -10.01
CA TYR A 43 15.07 2.04 -10.08
C TYR A 43 16.17 2.33 -11.10
N ASP A 44 15.91 3.24 -12.05
CA ASP A 44 16.96 3.72 -12.93
C ASP A 44 17.90 4.63 -12.10
N SER A 45 19.20 4.62 -12.39
CA SER A 45 20.24 5.24 -11.55
C SER A 45 20.02 6.74 -11.26
N ARG A 46 19.11 7.41 -11.97
CA ARG A 46 18.72 8.81 -11.78
C ARG A 46 17.66 9.03 -10.68
N GLU A 47 16.95 7.97 -10.27
CA GLU A 47 15.84 8.01 -9.31
C GLU A 47 16.27 7.55 -7.90
N GLN A 48 17.51 7.09 -7.74
CA GLN A 48 18.11 6.65 -6.46
C GLN A 48 18.17 7.75 -5.37
N ALA A 49 17.81 8.99 -5.68
CA ALA A 49 17.83 10.10 -4.72
C ALA A 49 16.66 10.08 -3.72
N ALA A 50 15.62 9.27 -3.95
CA ALA A 50 14.58 8.98 -2.96
C ALA A 50 15.10 7.97 -1.92
N ALA A 51 16.06 8.42 -1.13
CA ALA A 51 16.85 7.67 -0.16
C ALA A 51 16.07 7.25 1.11
N TRP A 52 14.91 6.60 0.96
CA TRP A 52 14.17 6.04 2.10
C TRP A 52 14.27 4.51 2.20
N LEU A 53 14.74 3.81 1.16
CA LEU A 53 15.04 2.38 1.24
C LEU A 53 16.44 2.16 0.67
N GLY A 54 17.31 1.50 1.46
CA GLY A 54 18.68 1.23 1.08
C GLY A 54 18.71 0.50 -0.27
N THR A 55 19.24 1.17 -1.29
CA THR A 55 19.41 0.60 -2.62
C THR A 55 20.50 -0.46 -2.60
N ASP A 56 20.21 -1.64 -3.15
CA ASP A 56 21.21 -2.65 -3.44
C ASP A 56 22.07 -2.24 -4.64
N GLU A 57 23.28 -2.81 -4.77
CA GLU A 57 24.28 -2.42 -5.80
C GLU A 57 23.78 -2.58 -7.25
N ASP A 58 22.68 -3.30 -7.46
CA ASP A 58 22.05 -3.57 -8.77
C ASP A 58 20.99 -2.52 -9.18
N GLY A 59 20.69 -1.53 -8.33
CA GLY A 59 19.65 -0.53 -8.62
C GLY A 59 18.22 -1.05 -8.44
N GLN A 60 18.06 -2.18 -7.78
CA GLN A 60 16.77 -2.75 -7.40
C GLN A 60 16.53 -2.55 -5.91
N ILE A 61 15.29 -2.22 -5.54
CA ILE A 61 14.88 -2.17 -4.12
C ILE A 61 13.91 -3.32 -3.90
N THR A 62 14.28 -4.20 -2.98
CA THR A 62 13.44 -5.31 -2.53
C THR A 62 12.98 -4.99 -1.11
N PHE A 63 11.67 -4.95 -0.87
CA PHE A 63 11.13 -4.66 0.46
C PHE A 63 9.96 -5.56 0.82
N ASP A 64 9.74 -5.70 2.13
CA ASP A 64 8.62 -6.45 2.68
C ASP A 64 7.34 -5.62 2.55
N VAL A 65 6.36 -6.17 1.84
CA VAL A 65 5.08 -5.52 1.55
C VAL A 65 4.34 -5.24 2.86
N ARG A 66 4.31 -6.19 3.79
CA ARG A 66 3.52 -6.03 5.02
C ARG A 66 4.11 -4.96 5.94
N GLU A 67 5.43 -4.88 5.99
CA GLU A 67 6.15 -3.89 6.80
C GLU A 67 5.94 -2.49 6.22
N THR A 68 6.08 -2.36 4.90
CA THR A 68 5.87 -1.10 4.19
C THR A 68 4.43 -0.60 4.36
N LEU A 69 3.45 -1.48 4.19
CA LEU A 69 2.03 -1.13 4.36
C LEU A 69 1.69 -0.62 5.76
N ALA A 70 2.36 -1.16 6.79
CA ALA A 70 2.16 -0.80 8.19
C ALA A 70 2.87 0.49 8.62
N ASP A 71 3.98 0.82 7.96
CA ASP A 71 4.74 2.05 8.23
C ASP A 71 4.18 3.26 7.46
N MET A 72 3.42 3.02 6.38
CA MET A 72 2.87 4.08 5.54
C MET A 72 1.65 4.79 6.15
N ASP A 73 1.62 6.10 5.90
CA ASP A 73 0.46 6.97 6.11
C ASP A 73 -0.25 7.28 4.78
N TYR A 74 -1.59 7.33 4.83
CA TYR A 74 -2.43 7.55 3.65
C TYR A 74 -3.13 8.90 3.75
N ASN A 75 -3.25 9.61 2.63
CA ASN A 75 -3.99 10.85 2.59
C ASN A 75 -5.51 10.59 2.53
N ASP A 76 -6.28 11.63 2.85
CA ASP A 76 -7.74 11.53 2.87
C ASP A 76 -8.35 11.07 1.54
N ALA A 77 -7.79 11.50 0.40
CA ALA A 77 -8.27 11.10 -0.93
C ALA A 77 -8.10 9.60 -1.21
N PHE A 78 -6.97 9.02 -0.78
CA PHE A 78 -6.72 7.59 -0.89
C PHE A 78 -7.69 6.83 0.02
N VAL A 79 -7.81 7.27 1.27
CA VAL A 79 -8.68 6.63 2.26
C VAL A 79 -10.14 6.68 1.84
N GLU A 80 -10.62 7.83 1.33
CA GLU A 80 -11.99 7.99 0.83
C GLU A 80 -12.27 7.00 -0.32
N LYS A 81 -11.31 6.84 -1.23
CA LYS A 81 -11.41 5.87 -2.33
C LYS A 81 -11.53 4.43 -1.82
N ILE A 82 -10.72 4.03 -0.84
CA ILE A 82 -10.81 2.69 -0.23
C ILE A 82 -12.12 2.51 0.54
N ARG A 83 -12.55 3.55 1.26
CA ARG A 83 -13.78 3.56 2.04
C ARG A 83 -15.01 3.39 1.18
N THR A 84 -15.03 3.95 -0.04
CA THR A 84 -16.14 3.78 -0.98
C THR A 84 -16.25 2.37 -1.53
N GLU A 85 -15.18 1.58 -1.49
CA GLU A 85 -15.20 0.21 -1.99
C GLU A 85 -15.89 -0.73 -0.98
N PRO A 86 -16.70 -1.69 -1.48
CA PRO A 86 -17.36 -2.68 -0.64
C PRO A 86 -16.36 -3.72 -0.10
N LEU A 87 -16.50 -4.04 1.19
CA LEU A 87 -15.81 -5.16 1.84
C LEU A 87 -16.64 -6.46 1.78
N ASP A 88 -17.97 -6.34 1.75
CA ASP A 88 -18.87 -7.50 1.70
C ASP A 88 -18.89 -8.19 0.31
N GLU A 89 -18.47 -7.46 -0.72
CA GLU A 89 -18.32 -7.99 -2.07
C GLU A 89 -16.92 -8.53 -2.29
N THR A 90 -16.82 -9.65 -3.00
CA THR A 90 -15.56 -10.28 -3.38
C THR A 90 -15.32 -10.15 -4.88
N THR A 91 -14.07 -10.03 -5.26
CA THR A 91 -13.62 -10.08 -6.66
C THR A 91 -13.73 -11.50 -7.20
N ASP A 92 -13.54 -11.66 -8.51
CA ASP A 92 -13.47 -12.97 -9.19
C ASP A 92 -12.41 -13.90 -8.57
N GLU A 93 -11.37 -13.31 -7.98
CA GLU A 93 -10.27 -13.99 -7.32
C GLU A 93 -10.60 -14.45 -5.89
N GLY A 94 -11.77 -14.07 -5.36
CA GLY A 94 -12.24 -14.46 -4.03
C GLY A 94 -11.79 -13.53 -2.88
N TYR A 95 -11.17 -12.40 -3.19
CA TYR A 95 -10.75 -11.39 -2.21
C TYR A 95 -11.78 -10.27 -2.08
N PRO A 96 -11.92 -9.59 -0.92
CA PRO A 96 -12.80 -8.44 -0.81
C PRO A 96 -12.43 -7.37 -1.86
N VAL A 97 -13.44 -6.75 -2.49
CA VAL A 97 -13.24 -5.72 -3.53
C VAL A 97 -12.38 -4.59 -2.99
N ARG A 98 -12.66 -4.12 -1.77
CA ARG A 98 -11.83 -3.14 -1.06
C ARG A 98 -10.36 -3.54 -0.97
N THR A 99 -10.08 -4.77 -0.56
CA THR A 99 -8.72 -5.29 -0.40
C THR A 99 -8.00 -5.35 -1.75
N ALA A 100 -8.68 -5.82 -2.79
CA ALA A 100 -8.12 -5.87 -4.14
C ALA A 100 -7.87 -4.48 -4.73
N THR A 101 -8.79 -3.53 -4.53
CA THR A 101 -8.61 -2.15 -4.96
C THR A 101 -7.42 -1.50 -4.24
N PHE A 102 -7.30 -1.71 -2.93
CA PHE A 102 -6.14 -1.24 -2.16
C PHE A 102 -4.83 -1.82 -2.69
N ALA A 103 -4.74 -3.15 -2.84
CA ALA A 103 -3.56 -3.83 -3.32
C ALA A 103 -3.15 -3.37 -4.73
N LYS A 104 -4.11 -3.13 -5.63
CA LYS A 104 -3.87 -2.60 -6.98
C LYS A 104 -3.33 -1.18 -6.93
N LEU A 105 -3.90 -0.31 -6.11
CA LEU A 105 -3.41 1.07 -5.97
C LEU A 105 -1.98 1.10 -5.42
N MET A 106 -1.66 0.22 -4.47
CA MET A 106 -0.30 0.08 -3.96
C MET A 106 0.68 -0.37 -5.05
N GLN A 107 0.30 -1.34 -5.87
CA GLN A 107 1.07 -1.72 -7.05
C GLN A 107 1.25 -0.54 -8.01
N GLU A 108 0.22 0.24 -8.29
CA GLU A 108 0.32 1.43 -9.16
C GLU A 108 1.28 2.49 -8.58
N ILE A 109 1.25 2.71 -7.26
CA ILE A 109 2.17 3.65 -6.57
C ILE A 109 3.61 3.15 -6.68
N TRP A 110 3.84 1.86 -6.43
CA TRP A 110 5.15 1.23 -6.51
C TRP A 110 5.68 1.14 -7.95
N ASP A 111 4.84 0.78 -8.91
CA ASP A 111 5.18 0.74 -10.35
C ASP A 111 5.50 2.15 -10.87
N SER A 112 4.76 3.16 -10.39
CA SER A 112 5.08 4.57 -10.62
C SER A 112 6.31 5.04 -9.82
N LYS A 113 7.04 4.14 -9.15
CA LYS A 113 8.26 4.41 -8.37
C LYS A 113 8.07 5.45 -7.25
N GLY A 114 6.85 5.58 -6.73
CA GLY A 114 6.50 6.63 -5.76
C GLY A 114 6.31 8.03 -6.38
N GLN A 115 6.21 8.14 -7.72
CA GLN A 115 5.85 9.40 -8.39
C GLN A 115 4.37 9.75 -8.27
N ILE A 116 3.52 8.82 -7.78
CA ILE A 116 2.19 9.21 -7.31
C ILE A 116 2.41 10.07 -6.07
N GLU A 117 2.27 11.38 -6.26
CA GLU A 117 2.47 12.41 -5.24
C GLU A 117 1.51 12.19 -4.06
N LEU A 118 1.89 11.33 -3.12
CA LEU A 118 1.33 11.30 -1.76
C LEU A 118 1.86 12.50 -0.92
N CYS A 119 2.85 13.21 -1.46
CA CYS A 119 3.41 14.45 -0.96
C CYS A 119 3.20 15.57 -2.00
N ASP A 120 2.23 16.45 -1.80
CA ASP A 120 2.33 17.80 -2.36
C ASP A 120 3.27 18.61 -1.44
N LYS A 121 4.20 19.33 -2.06
CA LYS A 121 5.35 19.98 -1.41
C LYS A 121 5.02 21.37 -0.89
#